data_AF-A0AAW0WX80-F1
#
_entry.id   AF-A0AAW0WX80-F1
#
_cell.length_a   1.000
_cell.length_b   1.000
_cell.length_c   1.000
_cell.angle_alpha   90.00
_cell.angle_beta   90.00
_cell.angle_gamma   90.00
#
_symmetry.space_group_name_H-M   'P 1'
#
loop_
_entity.id
_entity.type
_entity.pdbx_description
1 polymer ?
#
loop_
_entity_poly.entity_id
_entity_poly.type
_entity_poly.pdbx_seq_one_letter_code
_entity_poly.pdbx_strand_id
1 'polypeptide(L)'
;RRQETGQRRGDFLDMLMETKIKGETSLSNDTMAAQSILFLLAGYENTANTLAMALHLLSHHPHVQATLRREVALALLQSDGQVDHDRLMTLPYLDAVVSEVLRLYPAAPIIERICTKEYKMGAREVAVDAGMSVLVPVWCLHRDDQYWPHPQHFQPERFLGDARAQIVPYTYLPFGVGPRSCI
;
A
#
# COMPACT_ATOMS: atom_id res chain seq x y z
N ARG A 1 26.87 19.34 -6.75
CA ARG A 1 25.87 20.26 -7.35
C ARG A 1 24.92 20.92 -6.34
N ARG A 2 23.89 20.28 -5.75
CA ARG A 2 22.92 20.99 -4.88
C ARG A 2 23.60 21.69 -3.69
N GLN A 3 24.54 21.02 -3.03
CA GLN A 3 25.38 21.59 -1.96
C GLN A 3 26.22 22.79 -2.41
N GLU A 4 26.79 22.74 -3.63
CA GLU A 4 27.59 23.84 -4.19
C GLU A 4 26.73 25.04 -4.59
N THR A 5 25.51 24.77 -5.10
CA THR A 5 24.60 25.80 -5.62
C THR A 5 23.65 26.39 -4.57
N GLY A 6 23.52 25.75 -3.40
CA GLY A 6 22.52 26.11 -2.39
C GLY A 6 21.05 25.91 -2.80
N GLN A 7 20.78 25.32 -3.98
CA GLN A 7 19.43 25.17 -4.50
C GLN A 7 18.62 24.15 -3.69
N ARG A 8 17.44 24.58 -3.23
CA ARG A 8 16.41 23.72 -2.59
C ARG A 8 15.20 23.58 -3.51
N ARG A 9 14.62 22.38 -3.52
CA ARG A 9 13.44 21.95 -4.29
C ARG A 9 12.32 21.42 -3.39
N GLY A 10 12.60 21.12 -2.12
CA GLY A 10 11.61 20.59 -1.18
C GLY A 10 11.26 19.13 -1.45
N ASP A 11 12.18 18.37 -2.07
CA ASP A 11 11.97 16.95 -2.39
C ASP A 11 12.62 16.03 -1.33
N PHE A 12 12.45 14.72 -1.50
CA PHE A 12 12.98 13.71 -0.58
C PHE A 12 14.50 13.81 -0.39
N LEU A 13 15.25 14.15 -1.44
CA LEU A 13 16.70 14.31 -1.35
C LEU A 13 17.07 15.54 -0.50
N ASP A 14 16.29 16.62 -0.60
CA ASP A 14 16.50 17.78 0.27
C ASP A 14 16.19 17.46 1.74
N MET A 15 15.13 16.69 2.00
CA MET A 15 14.83 16.22 3.37
C MET A 15 15.98 15.39 3.95
N LEU A 16 16.56 14.45 3.19
CA LEU A 16 17.73 13.67 3.62
C LEU A 16 18.97 14.54 3.89
N MET A 17 19.19 15.57 3.06
CA MET A 17 20.29 16.53 3.27
C MET A 17 20.08 17.36 4.54
N GLU A 18 18.85 17.72 4.88
CA GLU A 18 18.54 18.46 6.11
C GLU A 18 18.75 17.63 7.37
N THR A 19 18.37 16.35 7.37
CA THR A 19 18.62 15.43 8.50
C THR A 19 20.11 15.28 8.80
N LYS A 20 20.95 15.25 7.75
CA LYS A 20 22.41 15.25 7.88
C LYS A 20 22.94 16.51 8.54
N ILE A 21 22.37 17.68 8.21
CA ILE A 21 22.79 18.99 8.75
C ILE A 21 22.40 19.13 10.23
N LYS A 22 21.26 18.55 10.65
CA LYS A 22 20.79 18.60 12.05
C LYS A 22 21.56 17.70 13.01
N GLY A 23 22.51 16.88 12.52
CA GLY A 23 23.35 16.02 13.35
C GLY A 23 22.62 14.82 13.96
N GLU A 24 21.38 14.55 13.54
CA GLU A 24 20.53 13.47 14.06
C GLU A 24 20.96 12.09 13.52
N THR A 25 21.71 12.04 12.41
CA THR A 25 22.32 10.83 11.85
C THR A 25 23.48 11.22 10.91
N SER A 26 24.63 10.52 10.97
CA SER A 26 25.73 10.71 10.02
C SER A 26 25.43 10.03 8.66
N LEU A 27 24.46 10.57 7.91
CA LEU A 27 24.15 10.07 6.58
C LEU A 27 25.28 10.42 5.59
N SER A 28 26.05 9.41 5.15
CA SER A 28 27.00 9.59 4.06
C SER A 28 26.27 9.92 2.76
N ASN A 29 26.98 10.52 1.79
CA ASN A 29 26.39 10.80 0.48
C ASN A 29 25.96 9.49 -0.21
N ASP A 30 26.72 8.42 -0.03
CA ASP A 30 26.40 7.09 -0.56
C ASP A 30 25.12 6.53 0.07
N THR A 31 24.95 6.65 1.39
CA THR A 31 23.72 6.23 2.06
C THR A 31 22.53 7.02 1.56
N MET A 32 22.64 8.34 1.40
CA MET A 32 21.55 9.17 0.86
C MET A 32 21.17 8.76 -0.57
N ALA A 33 22.16 8.52 -1.43
CA ALA A 33 21.94 8.07 -2.80
C ALA A 33 21.26 6.69 -2.82
N ALA A 34 21.76 5.75 -2.02
CA ALA A 34 21.19 4.41 -1.88
C ALA A 34 19.74 4.46 -1.38
N GLN A 35 19.44 5.25 -0.34
CA GLN A 35 18.08 5.44 0.14
C GLN A 35 17.18 6.08 -0.91
N SER A 36 17.65 7.10 -1.63
CA SER A 36 16.87 7.75 -2.69
C SER A 36 16.48 6.78 -3.80
N ILE A 37 17.42 5.92 -4.23
CA ILE A 37 17.16 4.88 -5.24
C ILE A 37 16.20 3.82 -4.69
N LEU A 38 16.40 3.37 -3.45
CA LEU A 38 15.55 2.36 -2.82
C LEU A 38 14.10 2.84 -2.72
N PHE A 39 13.87 4.07 -2.24
CA PHE A 39 12.53 4.67 -2.14
C PHE A 39 11.87 4.81 -3.51
N LEU A 40 12.64 5.21 -4.53
CA LEU A 40 12.12 5.31 -5.89
C LEU A 40 11.65 3.93 -6.41
N LEU A 41 12.47 2.90 -6.28
CA LEU A 41 12.13 1.55 -6.75
C LEU A 41 10.95 0.95 -5.95
N ALA A 42 10.98 1.08 -4.62
CA ALA A 42 9.93 0.57 -3.75
C ALA A 42 8.57 1.23 -4.01
N GLY A 43 8.55 2.52 -4.33
CA GLY A 43 7.31 3.23 -4.68
C GLY A 43 6.86 3.00 -6.13
N TYR A 44 7.80 2.90 -7.07
CA TYR A 44 7.51 2.89 -8.50
C TYR A 44 6.86 1.58 -8.95
N GLU A 45 7.52 0.43 -8.73
CA GLU A 45 7.08 -0.84 -9.30
C GLU A 45 5.72 -1.28 -8.72
N ASN A 46 5.56 -1.12 -7.40
CA ASN A 46 4.31 -1.45 -6.69
C ASN A 46 3.14 -0.59 -7.19
N THR A 47 3.35 0.72 -7.35
CA THR A 47 2.32 1.64 -7.85
C THR A 47 1.97 1.35 -9.32
N ALA A 48 2.99 1.13 -10.16
CA ALA A 48 2.79 0.81 -11.57
C ALA A 48 1.97 -0.48 -11.75
N ASN A 49 2.29 -1.53 -11.00
CA ASN A 49 1.55 -2.79 -11.03
C ASN A 49 0.10 -2.60 -10.55
N THR A 50 -0.10 -1.85 -9.46
CA THR A 50 -1.44 -1.55 -8.92
C THR A 50 -2.30 -0.83 -9.95
N LEU A 51 -1.75 0.21 -10.60
CA LEU A 51 -2.45 0.95 -11.65
C LEU A 51 -2.76 0.07 -12.87
N ALA A 52 -1.81 -0.78 -13.30
CA ALA A 52 -2.02 -1.69 -14.40
C ALA A 52 -3.17 -2.68 -14.10
N MET A 53 -3.19 -3.25 -12.90
CA MET A 53 -4.26 -4.17 -12.48
C MET A 53 -5.60 -3.45 -12.29
N ALA A 54 -5.60 -2.21 -11.80
CA ALA A 54 -6.81 -1.39 -11.72
C ALA A 54 -7.42 -1.16 -13.10
N LEU A 55 -6.61 -0.74 -14.09
CA LEU A 55 -7.06 -0.55 -15.46
C LEU A 55 -7.57 -1.86 -16.09
N HIS A 56 -6.86 -2.96 -15.87
CA HIS A 56 -7.27 -4.28 -16.34
C HIS A 56 -8.64 -4.68 -15.75
N LEU A 57 -8.82 -4.59 -14.44
CA LEU A 57 -10.08 -4.92 -13.77
C LEU A 57 -11.22 -4.02 -14.23
N LEU A 58 -11.01 -2.71 -14.31
CA LEU A 58 -12.01 -1.75 -14.77
C LEU A 58 -12.44 -2.01 -16.22
N SER A 59 -11.53 -2.46 -17.09
CA SER A 59 -11.86 -2.80 -18.48
C SER A 59 -12.79 -4.02 -18.60
N HIS A 60 -12.73 -4.95 -17.65
CA HIS A 60 -13.61 -6.12 -17.58
C HIS A 60 -14.89 -5.88 -16.78
N HIS A 61 -14.98 -4.75 -16.06
CA HIS A 61 -16.14 -4.40 -15.22
C HIS A 61 -16.68 -3.00 -15.59
N PRO A 62 -17.35 -2.86 -16.75
CA PRO A 62 -17.83 -1.55 -17.23
C PRO A 62 -18.77 -0.83 -16.24
N HIS A 63 -19.53 -1.58 -15.44
CA HIS A 63 -20.41 -1.02 -14.42
C HIS A 63 -19.62 -0.33 -13.29
N VAL A 64 -18.56 -0.97 -12.78
CA VAL A 64 -17.64 -0.36 -11.79
C VAL A 64 -16.96 0.87 -12.40
N GLN A 65 -16.46 0.75 -13.63
CA GLN A 65 -15.82 1.88 -14.32
C GLN A 65 -16.79 3.07 -14.49
N ALA A 66 -18.04 2.82 -14.85
CA ALA A 66 -19.05 3.85 -14.97
C ALA A 66 -19.36 4.52 -13.62
N THR A 67 -19.46 3.75 -12.53
CA THR A 67 -19.67 4.28 -11.18
C THR A 67 -18.49 5.14 -10.73
N LEU A 68 -17.26 4.66 -10.88
CA LEU A 68 -16.06 5.41 -10.55
C LEU A 68 -15.94 6.71 -11.36
N ARG A 69 -16.18 6.63 -12.67
CA ARG A 69 -16.14 7.81 -13.55
C ARG A 69 -17.17 8.86 -13.14
N ARG A 70 -18.37 8.45 -12.70
CA ARG A 70 -19.39 9.38 -12.20
C ARG A 70 -18.92 10.09 -10.93
N GLU A 71 -18.35 9.37 -9.96
CA GLU A 71 -17.83 9.98 -8.73
C GLU A 71 -16.75 11.02 -9.03
N VAL A 72 -15.76 10.66 -9.86
CA VAL A 72 -14.66 11.56 -10.24
C VAL A 72 -15.19 12.78 -11.02
N ALA A 73 -16.14 12.58 -11.94
CA ALA A 73 -16.74 13.68 -12.70
C ALA A 73 -17.51 14.65 -11.81
N LEU A 74 -18.26 14.15 -10.83
CA LEU A 74 -18.97 14.98 -9.85
C LEU A 74 -17.98 15.78 -8.99
N ALA A 75 -16.89 15.15 -8.55
CA ALA A 75 -15.83 15.83 -7.80
C ALA A 75 -15.21 16.98 -8.60
N LEU A 76 -14.90 16.76 -9.88
CA LEU A 76 -14.38 17.79 -10.79
C LEU A 76 -15.36 18.95 -10.98
N LEU A 77 -16.66 18.65 -11.18
CA LEU A 77 -17.68 19.68 -11.35
C LEU A 77 -17.85 20.55 -10.10
N GLN A 78 -17.71 19.97 -8.91
CA GLN A 78 -17.82 20.68 -7.63
C GLN A 78 -16.59 21.53 -7.30
N SER A 79 -15.51 21.41 -8.09
CA SER A 79 -14.23 22.04 -7.84
C SER A 79 -13.72 22.84 -9.05
N ASP A 80 -14.64 23.34 -9.89
CA ASP A 80 -14.35 24.14 -11.09
C ASP A 80 -13.30 23.48 -12.02
N GLY A 81 -13.35 22.15 -12.12
CA GLY A 81 -12.44 21.35 -12.94
C GLY A 81 -11.05 21.13 -12.35
N GLN A 82 -10.78 21.61 -11.14
CA GLN A 82 -9.55 21.34 -10.40
C GLN A 82 -9.78 20.21 -9.39
N VAL A 83 -8.79 19.35 -9.19
CA VAL A 83 -8.82 18.34 -8.14
C VAL A 83 -7.51 18.44 -7.39
N ASP A 84 -7.58 18.83 -6.13
CA ASP A 84 -6.44 18.83 -5.23
C ASP A 84 -6.34 17.51 -4.47
N HIS A 85 -5.23 17.37 -3.74
CA HIS A 85 -4.94 16.18 -2.94
C HIS A 85 -6.06 15.90 -1.93
N ASP A 86 -6.51 16.92 -1.20
CA ASP A 86 -7.48 16.75 -0.12
C ASP A 86 -8.82 16.25 -0.67
N ARG A 87 -9.24 16.75 -1.85
CA ARG A 87 -10.44 16.25 -2.52
C ARG A 87 -10.30 14.79 -2.95
N LEU A 88 -9.17 14.38 -3.53
CA LEU A 88 -8.94 12.98 -3.93
C LEU A 88 -9.09 12.03 -2.75
N MET A 89 -8.59 12.43 -1.59
CA MET A 89 -8.67 11.64 -0.36
C MET A 89 -10.10 11.51 0.19
N THR A 90 -11.07 12.27 -0.34
CA THR A 90 -12.48 12.20 0.08
C THR A 90 -13.37 11.39 -0.86
N LEU A 91 -12.82 10.74 -1.89
CA LEU A 91 -13.60 9.97 -2.87
C LEU A 91 -13.73 8.50 -2.44
N PRO A 92 -14.85 8.10 -1.80
CA PRO A 92 -14.96 6.77 -1.18
C PRO A 92 -14.96 5.64 -2.20
N TYR A 93 -15.57 5.79 -3.39
CA TYR A 93 -15.59 4.73 -4.39
C TYR A 93 -14.24 4.55 -5.08
N LEU A 94 -13.51 5.64 -5.31
CA LEU A 94 -12.11 5.58 -5.76
C LEU A 94 -11.23 4.80 -4.77
N ASP A 95 -11.29 5.14 -3.47
CA ASP A 95 -10.55 4.42 -2.43
C ASP A 95 -10.95 2.93 -2.35
N ALA A 96 -12.25 2.65 -2.48
CA ALA A 96 -12.77 1.29 -2.49
C ALA A 96 -12.29 0.48 -3.70
N VAL A 97 -12.23 1.09 -4.89
CA VAL A 97 -11.68 0.47 -6.11
C VAL A 97 -10.20 0.13 -5.91
N VAL A 98 -9.39 1.08 -5.44
CA VAL A 98 -7.96 0.84 -5.18
C VAL A 98 -7.78 -0.25 -4.13
N SER A 99 -8.59 -0.24 -3.08
CA SER A 99 -8.54 -1.25 -2.02
C SER A 99 -8.87 -2.65 -2.53
N GLU A 100 -9.90 -2.80 -3.36
CA GLU A 100 -10.25 -4.09 -3.96
C GLU A 100 -9.21 -4.57 -4.97
N VAL A 101 -8.58 -3.65 -5.72
CA VAL A 101 -7.42 -3.98 -6.57
C VAL A 101 -6.28 -4.53 -5.72
N LEU A 102 -5.94 -3.89 -4.60
CA LEU A 102 -4.88 -4.35 -3.70
C LEU A 102 -5.24 -5.65 -2.96
N ARG A 103 -6.53 -5.91 -2.73
CA ARG A 103 -6.99 -7.19 -2.19
C ARG A 103 -6.71 -8.31 -3.19
N LEU A 104 -7.16 -8.15 -4.44
CA LEU A 104 -6.97 -9.15 -5.48
C LEU A 104 -5.50 -9.22 -5.91
N TYR A 105 -4.80 -8.12 -6.09
CA TYR A 105 -3.44 -8.09 -6.62
C TYR A 105 -2.50 -7.36 -5.65
N PRO A 106 -2.24 -7.94 -4.46
CA PRO A 106 -1.33 -7.33 -3.50
C PRO A 106 0.09 -7.30 -4.06
N ALA A 107 0.78 -6.18 -3.84
CA ALA A 107 2.18 -6.01 -4.24
C ALA A 107 3.12 -7.02 -3.56
N ALA A 108 2.83 -7.38 -2.30
CA ALA A 108 3.52 -8.40 -1.54
C ALA A 108 2.61 -9.62 -1.30
N PRO A 109 2.60 -10.63 -2.19
CA PRO A 109 1.72 -11.80 -2.05
C PRO A 109 2.11 -12.72 -0.90
N ILE A 110 3.35 -12.63 -0.41
CA ILE A 110 3.87 -13.35 0.75
C ILE A 110 4.66 -12.38 1.62
N ILE A 111 4.44 -12.42 2.94
CA ILE A 111 5.29 -11.73 3.92
C ILE A 111 6.08 -12.78 4.70
N GLU A 112 7.40 -12.63 4.75
CA GLU A 112 8.31 -13.61 5.37
C GLU A 112 9.02 -13.05 6.61
N ARG A 113 9.22 -13.89 7.63
CA ARG A 113 10.08 -13.61 8.78
C ARG A 113 10.94 -14.82 9.10
N ILE A 114 12.19 -14.59 9.51
CA ILE A 114 13.04 -15.63 10.09
C ILE A 114 12.95 -15.51 11.62
N CYS A 115 12.60 -16.61 12.27
CA CYS A 115 12.54 -16.70 13.72
C CYS A 115 13.96 -16.61 14.29
N THR A 116 14.23 -15.67 15.19
CA THR A 116 15.59 -15.44 15.74
C THR A 116 15.82 -16.09 17.10
N LYS A 117 14.75 -16.56 17.76
CA LYS A 117 14.77 -17.25 19.05
C LYS A 117 13.52 -18.12 19.13
N GLU A 118 13.57 -19.22 19.91
CA GLU A 118 12.41 -20.07 20.12
C GLU A 118 11.17 -19.22 20.48
N TYR A 119 10.09 -19.40 19.73
CA TYR A 119 8.86 -18.65 19.90
C TYR A 119 7.68 -19.60 19.99
N LYS A 120 6.94 -19.52 21.10
CA LYS A 120 5.69 -20.27 21.30
C LYS A 120 4.53 -19.39 20.85
N MET A 121 3.81 -19.82 19.82
CA MET A 121 2.64 -19.08 19.33
C MET A 121 1.51 -19.20 20.35
N GLY A 122 1.29 -18.17 21.19
CA GLY A 122 0.50 -18.28 22.42
C GLY A 122 -0.93 -18.85 22.34
N ALA A 123 -1.56 -18.91 21.16
CA ALA A 123 -2.89 -19.50 20.96
C ALA A 123 -2.88 -20.99 20.56
N ARG A 124 -1.71 -21.57 20.26
CA ARG A 124 -1.55 -22.96 19.84
C ARG A 124 -0.32 -23.57 20.49
N GLU A 125 -0.29 -24.87 20.72
CA GLU A 125 0.92 -25.58 21.15
C GLU A 125 1.93 -25.75 19.98
N VAL A 126 2.16 -24.68 19.22
CA VAL A 126 3.12 -24.66 18.11
C VAL A 126 4.32 -23.82 18.53
N ALA A 127 5.47 -24.46 18.61
CA ALA A 127 6.77 -23.82 18.76
C ALA A 127 7.39 -23.58 17.38
N VAL A 128 8.05 -22.42 17.22
CA VAL A 128 8.85 -22.08 16.05
C VAL A 128 10.29 -21.92 16.52
N ASP A 129 11.16 -22.80 16.04
CA ASP A 129 12.57 -22.79 16.40
C ASP A 129 13.32 -21.64 15.75
N ALA A 130 14.44 -21.25 16.37
CA ALA A 130 15.34 -20.27 15.77
C ALA A 130 15.86 -20.78 14.40
N GLY A 131 15.88 -19.89 13.42
CA GLY A 131 16.26 -20.20 12.04
C GLY A 131 15.09 -20.62 11.14
N MET A 132 13.91 -20.95 11.69
CA MET A 132 12.74 -21.28 10.87
C MET A 132 12.16 -20.04 10.18
N SER A 133 11.74 -20.20 8.93
CA SER A 133 10.97 -19.19 8.21
C SER A 133 9.47 -19.31 8.54
N VAL A 134 8.83 -18.17 8.75
CA VAL A 134 7.40 -18.01 8.96
C VAL A 134 6.85 -17.17 7.82
N LEU A 135 5.94 -17.77 7.04
CA LEU A 135 5.32 -17.15 5.87
C LEU A 135 3.87 -16.80 6.16
N VAL A 136 3.48 -15.57 5.83
CA VAL A 136 2.09 -15.14 5.80
C VAL A 136 1.65 -15.09 4.34
N PRO A 137 0.77 -16.01 3.89
CA PRO A 137 0.35 -16.09 2.49
C PRO A 137 -0.75 -15.06 2.20
N VAL A 138 -0.39 -13.78 2.08
CA VAL A 138 -1.32 -12.65 1.87
C VAL A 138 -2.24 -12.88 0.67
N TRP A 139 -1.70 -13.37 -0.45
CA TRP A 139 -2.50 -13.66 -1.65
C TRP A 139 -3.64 -14.65 -1.39
N CYS A 140 -3.35 -15.72 -0.64
CA CYS A 140 -4.33 -16.74 -0.29
C CYS A 140 -5.32 -16.21 0.75
N LEU A 141 -4.82 -15.51 1.77
CA LEU A 141 -5.64 -14.92 2.82
C LEU A 141 -6.65 -13.90 2.28
N HIS A 142 -6.23 -13.07 1.32
CA HIS A 142 -7.11 -12.12 0.62
C HIS A 142 -8.18 -12.80 -0.25
N ARG A 143 -8.06 -14.11 -0.50
CA ARG A 143 -8.97 -14.92 -1.32
C ARG A 143 -9.64 -16.06 -0.57
N ASP A 144 -9.47 -16.10 0.74
CA ASP A 144 -10.06 -17.12 1.58
C ASP A 144 -11.57 -16.84 1.71
N ASP A 145 -12.39 -17.79 1.30
CA ASP A 145 -13.85 -17.65 1.28
C ASP A 145 -14.46 -17.61 2.69
N GLN A 146 -13.70 -18.04 3.71
CA GLN A 146 -14.05 -17.86 5.11
C GLN A 146 -14.16 -16.37 5.49
N TYR A 147 -13.34 -15.51 4.89
CA TYR A 147 -13.28 -14.08 5.19
C TYR A 147 -13.83 -13.20 4.06
N TRP A 148 -13.81 -13.69 2.83
CA TRP A 148 -14.18 -12.94 1.63
C TRP A 148 -15.23 -13.70 0.81
N PRO A 149 -16.53 -13.43 1.01
CA PRO A 149 -17.59 -14.09 0.24
C PRO A 149 -17.42 -13.81 -1.26
N HIS A 150 -17.45 -14.83 -2.13
CA HIS A 150 -17.09 -14.69 -3.56
C HIS A 150 -15.70 -14.04 -3.76
N PRO A 151 -14.63 -14.67 -3.24
CA PRO A 151 -13.33 -14.01 -3.06
C PRO A 151 -12.65 -13.60 -4.37
N GLN A 152 -13.01 -14.25 -5.49
CA GLN A 152 -12.44 -13.97 -6.80
C GLN A 152 -13.14 -12.83 -7.54
N HIS A 153 -14.31 -12.37 -7.07
CA HIS A 153 -15.05 -11.31 -7.72
C HIS A 153 -14.45 -9.95 -7.37
N PHE A 154 -14.32 -9.08 -8.37
CA PHE A 154 -13.95 -7.68 -8.18
C PHE A 154 -15.17 -6.88 -7.72
N GLN A 155 -15.25 -6.63 -6.41
CA GLN A 155 -16.39 -5.97 -5.76
C GLN A 155 -15.90 -4.85 -4.82
N PRO A 156 -15.69 -3.62 -5.34
CA PRO A 156 -15.27 -2.47 -4.53
C PRO A 156 -16.18 -2.20 -3.33
N GLU A 157 -17.46 -2.54 -3.42
CA GLU A 157 -18.46 -2.28 -2.38
C GLU A 157 -18.12 -2.91 -1.02
N ARG A 158 -17.20 -3.90 -0.97
CA ARG A 158 -16.65 -4.45 0.28
C ARG A 158 -15.94 -3.40 1.14
N PHE A 159 -15.39 -2.36 0.52
CA PHE A 159 -14.60 -1.32 1.15
C PHE A 159 -15.38 -0.02 1.40
N LEU A 160 -16.71 -0.06 1.31
CA LEU A 160 -17.61 1.06 1.57
C LEU A 160 -18.36 0.92 2.90
N GLY A 161 -18.54 2.04 3.61
CA GLY A 161 -19.42 2.16 4.77
C GLY A 161 -19.31 1.00 5.77
N ASP A 162 -20.46 0.43 6.14
CA ASP A 162 -20.57 -0.66 7.11
C ASP A 162 -19.90 -1.96 6.63
N ALA A 163 -19.82 -2.20 5.31
CA ALA A 163 -19.17 -3.40 4.78
C ALA A 163 -17.67 -3.39 5.09
N ARG A 164 -17.02 -2.21 5.00
CA ARG A 164 -15.61 -2.05 5.38
C ARG A 164 -15.39 -2.33 6.86
N ALA A 165 -16.32 -1.89 7.70
CA ALA A 165 -16.25 -2.11 9.15
C ALA A 165 -16.39 -3.59 9.54
N GLN A 166 -16.95 -4.42 8.67
CA GLN A 166 -17.11 -5.87 8.87
C GLN A 166 -15.88 -6.68 8.44
N ILE A 167 -14.86 -6.07 7.81
CA ILE A 167 -13.64 -6.76 7.42
C ILE A 167 -12.92 -7.25 8.69
N VAL A 168 -12.70 -8.57 8.74
CA VAL A 168 -12.07 -9.22 9.89
C VAL A 168 -10.63 -8.69 10.04
N PRO A 169 -10.22 -8.23 11.23
CA PRO A 169 -8.85 -7.76 11.44
C PRO A 169 -7.81 -8.77 10.98
N TYR A 170 -6.70 -8.27 10.42
CA TYR A 170 -5.58 -9.07 9.91
C TYR A 170 -5.89 -9.96 8.69
N THR A 171 -7.05 -9.82 8.04
CA THR A 171 -7.39 -10.55 6.81
C THR A 171 -7.25 -9.71 5.53
N TYR A 172 -7.05 -8.39 5.69
CA TYR A 172 -6.66 -7.45 4.65
C TYR A 172 -5.31 -6.80 5.03
N LEU A 173 -4.24 -7.16 4.32
CA LEU A 173 -2.85 -6.81 4.60
C LEU A 173 -2.11 -6.25 3.36
N PRO A 174 -2.69 -5.31 2.59
CA PRO A 174 -2.06 -4.79 1.36
C PRO A 174 -0.72 -4.10 1.62
N PHE A 175 -0.52 -3.57 2.83
CA PHE A 175 0.68 -2.87 3.28
C PHE A 175 1.34 -3.54 4.51
N GLY A 176 0.93 -4.77 4.81
CA GLY A 176 1.34 -5.48 6.03
C GLY A 176 0.81 -4.82 7.31
N VAL A 177 1.35 -5.26 8.46
CA VAL A 177 0.96 -4.77 9.79
C VAL A 177 2.14 -4.87 10.76
N GLY A 178 2.13 -4.02 11.79
CA GLY A 178 3.15 -4.00 12.84
C GLY A 178 4.40 -3.19 12.47
N PRO A 179 5.55 -3.41 13.14
CA PRO A 179 6.72 -2.52 13.05
C PRO A 179 7.45 -2.53 11.69
N ARG A 180 6.97 -3.33 10.74
CA ARG A 180 7.51 -3.49 9.40
C ARG A 180 6.42 -3.31 8.33
N SER A 181 5.33 -2.61 8.66
CA SER A 181 4.34 -2.17 7.66
C SER A 181 4.98 -1.19 6.68
N CYS A 182 4.37 -1.02 5.52
CA CYS A 182 4.74 0.05 4.60
C CYS A 182 4.66 1.42 5.30
N ILE A 183 5.50 2.35 4.85
CA ILE A 183 5.57 3.75 5.31
C ILE A 183 4.88 4.69 4.33
#